data_AF-A0A945M091-F1
#
_entry.id   AF-A0A945M091-F1
#
_cell.length_a   1.000
_cell.length_b   1.000
_cell.length_c   1.000
_cell.angle_alpha   90.00
_cell.angle_beta   90.00
_cell.angle_gamma   90.00
#
_symmetry.space_group_name_H-M   'P 1'
#
loop_
_entity.id
_entity.type
_entity.pdbx_description
1 polymer ?
#
loop_
_entity_poly.entity_id
_entity_poly.type
_entity_poly.pdbx_seq_one_letter_code
_entity_poly.pdbx_strand_id
1 'polypeptide(L)'
;LLLFPEMDVKEDVAEITTECWGILNVNPDDMMCATSRMIVKHKDAKHPVIMACTLLAFDQQFNMGTNLSTSKRKVYLNHPFCSTFCVLGGASCSN
;
A
#
# COMPACT_ATOMS: atom_id res chain seq x y z
N LEU A 1 7.41 14.76 10.87
CA LEU A 1 7.71 14.60 9.43
C LEU A 1 8.44 13.27 9.28
N LEU A 2 7.90 12.35 8.50
CA LEU A 2 8.52 11.06 8.20
C LEU A 2 8.86 11.05 6.71
N LEU A 3 10.08 10.62 6.38
CA LEU A 3 10.56 10.54 5.01
C LEU A 3 10.69 9.06 4.64
N PHE A 4 10.02 8.65 3.57
CA PHE A 4 10.22 7.31 3.03
C PHE A 4 11.51 7.27 2.21
N PRO A 5 12.21 6.11 2.13
CA PRO A 5 13.29 5.91 1.17
C PRO A 5 12.86 6.21 -0.27
N GLU A 6 13.83 6.53 -1.12
CA GLU A 6 13.59 6.80 -2.53
C GLU A 6 13.07 5.53 -3.24
N MET A 7 12.01 5.68 -4.03
CA MET A 7 11.37 4.57 -4.74
C MET A 7 11.87 4.52 -6.18
N ASP A 8 12.70 3.53 -6.53
CA ASP A 8 13.08 3.26 -7.93
C ASP A 8 12.23 2.12 -8.51
N VAL A 9 11.52 2.42 -9.60
CA VAL A 9 10.66 1.45 -10.30
C VAL A 9 11.47 0.47 -11.16
N LYS A 10 12.76 0.75 -11.39
CA LYS A 10 13.65 -0.07 -12.23
C LYS A 10 14.45 -1.11 -11.45
N GLU A 11 14.41 -1.07 -10.13
CA GLU A 11 15.06 -2.09 -9.32
C GLU A 11 14.39 -3.46 -9.54
N ASP A 12 15.24 -4.48 -9.69
CA ASP A 12 14.79 -5.86 -9.69
C ASP A 12 14.49 -6.26 -8.25
N VAL A 13 13.21 -6.55 -7.96
CA VAL A 13 12.72 -6.81 -6.62
C VAL A 13 12.18 -8.23 -6.52
N ALA A 14 12.47 -8.89 -5.40
CA ALA A 14 11.94 -10.23 -5.15
C ALA A 14 10.41 -10.20 -5.06
N GLU A 15 9.77 -11.17 -5.71
CA GLU A 15 8.34 -11.41 -5.54
C GLU A 15 8.08 -11.93 -4.11
N ILE A 16 6.99 -11.46 -3.50
CA ILE A 16 6.55 -11.89 -2.18
C ILE A 16 5.38 -12.85 -2.31
N THR A 17 5.37 -13.87 -1.45
CA THR A 17 4.28 -14.85 -1.37
C THR A 17 3.68 -14.85 0.03
N THR A 18 2.55 -15.55 0.22
CA THR A 18 1.91 -15.64 1.54
C THR A 18 2.77 -16.37 2.58
N GLU A 19 3.71 -17.20 2.14
CA GLU A 19 4.67 -17.89 2.99
C GLU A 19 5.69 -16.92 3.61
N CYS A 20 5.96 -15.78 2.97
CA CYS A 20 6.90 -14.78 3.46
C CYS A 20 6.53 -14.25 4.86
N TRP A 21 5.24 -14.21 5.22
CA TRP A 21 4.80 -13.77 6.56
C TRP A 21 5.39 -14.62 7.68
N GLY A 22 5.42 -15.94 7.48
CA GLY A 22 6.01 -16.87 8.45
C GLY A 22 7.54 -16.81 8.46
N ILE A 23 8.16 -16.64 7.29
CA ILE A 23 9.63 -16.54 7.16
C ILE A 23 10.15 -15.26 7.85
N LEU A 24 9.45 -14.14 7.68
CA LEU A 24 9.85 -12.83 8.20
C LEU A 24 9.33 -12.58 9.62
N ASN A 25 8.45 -13.44 10.14
CA ASN A 25 7.75 -13.26 11.41
C ASN A 25 7.02 -11.90 11.49
N VAL A 26 6.32 -11.54 10.42
CA VAL A 26 5.54 -10.30 10.29
C VAL A 26 4.05 -10.63 10.22
N ASN A 27 3.21 -9.91 10.97
CA ASN A 27 1.77 -10.08 10.88
C ASN A 27 1.22 -9.30 9.66
N PRO A 28 0.46 -9.92 8.75
CA PRO A 28 -0.14 -9.20 7.61
C PRO A 28 -1.03 -8.02 8.02
N ASP A 29 -1.61 -8.03 9.22
CA ASP A 29 -2.41 -6.93 9.74
C ASP A 29 -1.59 -5.68 10.12
N ASP A 30 -0.26 -5.81 10.24
CA ASP A 30 0.65 -4.70 10.50
C ASP A 30 0.85 -3.83 9.24
N MET A 31 0.49 -4.35 8.06
CA MET A 31 0.59 -3.61 6.81
C MET A 31 -0.38 -2.43 6.82
N MET A 32 0.11 -1.21 6.52
CA MET A 32 -0.74 -0.01 6.52
C MET A 32 -2.02 -0.17 5.67
N CYS A 33 -1.90 -0.78 4.49
CA CYS A 33 -3.04 -1.00 3.60
C CYS A 33 -4.06 -2.03 4.13
N ALA A 34 -3.74 -2.80 5.17
CA ALA A 34 -4.68 -3.71 5.81
C ALA A 34 -5.80 -2.93 6.52
N THR A 35 -5.43 -1.88 7.27
CA THR A 35 -6.36 -1.17 8.16
C THR A 35 -6.63 0.28 7.76
N SER A 36 -5.70 0.91 7.04
CA SER A 36 -5.75 2.34 6.71
C SER A 36 -6.20 2.60 5.28
N ARG A 37 -6.78 3.78 5.04
CA ARG A 37 -7.20 4.24 3.72
C ARG A 37 -6.82 5.70 3.53
N MET A 38 -6.35 6.04 2.35
CA MET A 38 -6.02 7.43 1.97
C MET A 38 -7.15 8.00 1.11
N ILE A 39 -7.62 9.20 1.43
CA ILE A 39 -8.59 9.91 0.60
C ILE A 39 -7.83 10.87 -0.31
N VAL A 40 -7.96 10.68 -1.63
CA VAL A 40 -7.25 11.47 -2.65
C VAL A 40 -8.23 12.26 -3.48
N LYS A 41 -8.06 13.58 -3.54
CA LYS A 41 -8.73 14.43 -4.50
C LYS A 41 -7.76 14.72 -5.65
N HIS A 42 -7.85 13.93 -6.71
CA HIS A 42 -7.10 14.23 -7.93
C HIS A 42 -7.55 15.57 -8.52
N LYS A 43 -6.60 16.28 -9.13
CA LYS A 43 -6.88 17.49 -9.90
C LYS A 43 -7.96 17.17 -10.95
N ASP A 44 -8.92 18.07 -11.11
CA ASP A 44 -10.00 17.98 -12.10
C ASP A 44 -11.00 16.80 -11.94
N ALA A 45 -10.76 15.88 -10.99
CA ALA A 45 -11.72 14.82 -10.70
C ALA A 45 -12.99 15.39 -10.04
N LYS A 46 -14.18 14.85 -10.37
CA LYS A 46 -15.45 15.31 -9.77
C LYS A 46 -15.55 15.02 -8.27
N HIS A 47 -15.09 13.84 -7.84
CA HIS A 47 -15.16 13.38 -6.46
C HIS A 47 -13.79 12.89 -5.98
N PRO A 48 -13.50 12.96 -4.67
CA PRO A 48 -12.34 12.26 -4.12
C PRO A 48 -12.53 10.75 -4.23
N VAL A 49 -11.40 10.04 -4.32
CA VAL A 49 -11.34 8.58 -4.33
C VAL A 49 -10.62 8.08 -3.09
N ILE A 50 -10.86 6.82 -2.75
CA ILE A 50 -10.25 6.18 -1.61
C ILE A 50 -9.22 5.19 -2.14
N MET A 51 -7.97 5.39 -1.73
CA MET A 51 -6.84 4.56 -2.11
C MET A 51 -6.45 3.64 -0.95
N ALA A 52 -6.08 2.41 -1.28
CA ALA A 52 -5.58 1.44 -0.31
C ALA A 52 -4.12 1.69 0.11
N CYS A 53 -3.32 2.29 -0.77
CA CYS A 53 -1.90 2.55 -0.54
C CYS A 53 -1.62 4.06 -0.57
N THR A 54 -0.86 4.54 0.40
CA THR A 54 -0.44 5.96 0.49
C THR A 54 0.64 6.31 -0.53
N LEU A 55 1.46 5.33 -0.93
CA LEU A 55 2.56 5.53 -1.88
C LEU A 55 2.12 5.41 -3.34
N LEU A 56 0.95 4.81 -3.60
CA LEU A 56 0.45 4.52 -4.94
C LEU A 56 -0.83 5.30 -5.24
N ALA A 57 -0.76 6.63 -5.09
CA ALA A 57 -1.93 7.50 -5.23
C ALA A 57 -2.58 7.46 -6.62
N PHE A 58 -1.84 7.11 -7.67
CA PHE A 58 -2.32 7.15 -9.05
C PHE A 58 -2.62 5.78 -9.66
N ASP A 59 -2.16 4.70 -9.02
CA ASP A 59 -2.38 3.35 -9.50
C ASP A 59 -3.82 2.91 -9.22
N GLN A 60 -4.60 2.76 -10.30
CA GLN A 60 -6.03 2.44 -10.20
C GLN A 60 -6.30 1.06 -9.61
N GLN A 61 -5.31 0.17 -9.60
CA GLN A 61 -5.43 -1.12 -8.94
C GLN A 61 -5.71 -1.00 -7.44
N PHE A 62 -5.21 0.08 -6.81
CA PHE A 62 -5.41 0.36 -5.40
C PHE A 62 -6.61 1.29 -5.13
N ASN A 63 -7.39 1.63 -6.16
CA ASN A 63 -8.60 2.44 -6.03
C ASN A 63 -9.77 1.60 -5.47
N MET A 64 -10.32 2.09 -4.36
CA MET A 64 -11.38 1.45 -3.58
C MET A 64 -12.75 2.16 -3.74
N GLY A 65 -12.87 3.08 -4.70
CA GLY A 65 -14.08 3.82 -4.99
C GLY A 65 -14.21 5.11 -4.19
N THR A 66 -15.43 5.59 -4.00
CA THR A 66 -15.72 6.91 -3.40
C THR A 66 -16.29 6.84 -1.99
N ASN A 67 -16.51 5.65 -1.44
CA ASN A 67 -17.16 5.46 -0.13
C ASN A 67 -16.28 4.65 0.84
N LEU A 68 -16.11 5.19 2.05
CA LEU A 68 -15.26 4.61 3.08
C LEU A 68 -15.83 3.31 3.65
N SER A 69 -17.15 3.15 3.70
CA SER A 69 -17.75 1.90 4.19
C SER A 69 -17.47 0.73 3.26
N THR A 70 -17.47 0.96 1.95
CA THR A 70 -17.22 -0.06 0.93
C THR A 70 -15.74 -0.27 0.62
N SER A 71 -14.85 0.61 1.09
CA SER A 71 -13.42 0.53 0.80
C SER A 71 -12.66 -0.48 1.67
N LYS A 72 -13.28 -0.98 2.75
CA LYS A 72 -12.73 -2.02 3.64
C LYS A 72 -12.82 -3.41 3.03
N ARG A 73 -12.16 -3.59 1.88
CA ARG A 73 -12.02 -4.88 1.20
C ARG A 73 -10.57 -5.34 1.14
N LYS A 74 -10.36 -6.61 0.80
CA LYS A 74 -9.05 -7.23 0.65
C LYS A 74 -8.17 -6.44 -0.32
N VAL A 75 -6.90 -6.26 0.05
CA VAL A 75 -5.87 -5.62 -0.76
C VAL A 75 -4.87 -6.68 -1.20
N TYR A 76 -4.48 -6.65 -2.47
CA TYR A 76 -3.44 -7.53 -3.00
C TYR A 76 -2.12 -6.76 -3.06
N LEU A 77 -1.05 -7.38 -2.55
CA LEU A 77 0.29 -6.78 -2.47
C LEU A 77 1.12 -7.15 -3.70
N ASN A 78 0.71 -6.66 -4.86
CA ASN A 78 1.27 -7.05 -6.16
C ASN A 78 1.82 -5.86 -6.95
N HIS A 79 2.39 -4.89 -6.23
CA HIS A 79 3.19 -3.81 -6.79
C HIS A 79 4.64 -3.96 -6.28
N PRO A 80 5.69 -3.65 -7.08
CA PRO A 80 7.09 -3.72 -6.63
C PRO A 80 7.33 -3.13 -5.24
N PHE A 81 6.82 -1.91 -4.99
CA PHE A 81 6.94 -1.23 -3.68
C PHE A 81 6.24 -1.94 -2.51
N CYS A 82 5.26 -2.83 -2.76
CA CYS A 82 4.73 -3.67 -1.68
C CYS A 82 5.82 -4.61 -1.15
N SER A 83 6.60 -5.20 -2.05
CA SER A 83 7.75 -6.04 -1.68
C SER A 83 8.86 -5.20 -1.05
N THR A 84 9.37 -4.18 -1.76
CA THR A 84 10.56 -3.43 -1.33
C THR A 84 10.36 -2.59 -0.09
N PHE A 85 9.18 -1.99 0.12
CA PHE A 85 8.95 -1.09 1.27
C PHE A 85 8.18 -1.75 2.39
N CYS A 86 7.07 -2.42 2.07
CA CYS A 86 6.16 -2.89 3.11
C CYS A 86 6.64 -4.21 3.71
N VAL A 87 6.81 -5.24 2.88
CA VAL A 87 7.06 -6.61 3.35
C VAL A 87 8.54 -6.84 3.66
N LEU A 88 9.43 -6.52 2.73
CA LEU A 88 10.88 -6.70 2.91
C LEU A 88 11.56 -5.45 3.49
N GLY A 89 10.99 -4.27 3.26
CA GLY A 89 11.56 -2.99 3.70
C GLY A 89 11.19 -2.55 5.11
N GLY A 90 10.22 -3.22 5.76
CA GLY A 90 9.82 -2.93 7.14
C GLY A 90 9.25 -1.52 7.37
N ALA A 91 8.78 -0.84 6.33
CA ALA A 91 8.22 0.50 6.46
C ALA A 91 6.94 0.48 7.29
N SER A 92 6.94 1.22 8.41
CA SER A 92 5.77 1.41 9.26
C SER A 92 5.54 2.89 9.57
N CYS A 93 4.28 3.25 9.81
CA CYS A 93 3.89 4.56 10.35
C CYS A 93 3.59 4.47 11.86
N SER A 94 3.98 3.37 12.50
CA SER A 94 3.74 3.07 13.91
C SER A 94 4.98 3.53 14.69
N ASN A 95 5.02 4.83 15.01
CA ASN A 95 5.83 5.33 16.12
C ASN A 95 5.00 5.28 17.40
#